data_AF-A0A136LP40-F1
#
_entry.id   AF-A0A136LP40-F1
#
_cell.length_a   1.000
_cell.length_b   1.000
_cell.length_c   1.000
_cell.angle_alpha   90.00
_cell.angle_beta   90.00
_cell.angle_gamma   90.00
#
_symmetry.space_group_name_H-M   'P 1'
#
loop_
_entity.id
_entity.type
_entity.pdbx_description
1 polymer ?
#
loop_
_entity_poly.entity_id
_entity_poly.type
_entity_poly.pdbx_seq_one_letter_code
_entity_poly.pdbx_strand_id
1 'polypeptide(L)' 'MKKTPDIIWKICGMRDLQNVCAVAELQPNYMGFIFYKDSPRFVGNQFEVPANLPTA' A
#
# COMPACT_ATOMS: atom_id res chain seq x y z
N MET A 1 -32.30 9.58 -0.87
CA MET A 1 -30.95 9.65 -0.25
C MET A 1 -29.95 9.63 -1.38
N LYS A 2 -29.10 10.66 -1.53
CA LYS A 2 -28.05 10.65 -2.56
C LYS A 2 -26.96 9.71 -2.08
N LYS A 3 -26.72 8.60 -2.80
CA LYS A 3 -25.62 7.68 -2.50
C LYS A 3 -24.32 8.48 -2.68
N THR A 4 -23.62 8.76 -1.58
CA THR A 4 -22.29 9.36 -1.64
C THR A 4 -21.39 8.42 -2.44
N PRO A 5 -20.55 8.90 -3.37
CA PRO A 5 -19.63 8.03 -4.07
C PRO A 5 -18.75 7.30 -3.05
N ASP A 6 -18.53 6.01 -3.26
CA ASP A 6 -17.63 5.21 -2.44
C ASP A 6 -16.24 5.87 -2.47
N ILE A 7 -15.75 6.34 -1.32
CA ILE A 7 -14.46 7.02 -1.25
C ILE A 7 -13.37 5.97 -1.42
N ILE A 8 -12.68 6.06 -2.56
CA ILE A 8 -11.53 5.21 -2.88
C ILE A 8 -10.25 5.93 -2.47
N TRP A 9 -9.44 5.27 -1.66
CA TRP A 9 -8.26 5.85 -1.05
C TRP A 9 -7.05 4.93 -1.23
N LYS A 10 -5.93 5.55 -1.58
CA LYS A 10 -4.67 4.89 -1.91
C LYS A 10 -3.55 5.44 -1.03
N ILE A 11 -2.75 4.55 -0.46
CA ILE A 11 -1.54 4.91 0.29
C ILE A 11 -0.32 4.56 -0.60
N CYS A 12 0.62 5.49 -0.76
CA CYS A 12 1.65 5.41 -1.80
C CYS A 12 3.08 5.55 -1.25
N GLY A 13 4.01 4.78 -1.79
CA GLY A 13 5.44 4.87 -1.51
C GLY A 13 5.81 4.23 -0.18
N MET A 14 5.15 3.13 0.17
CA MET A 14 5.54 2.33 1.32
C MET A 14 6.74 1.46 0.96
N ARG A 15 7.64 1.28 1.93
CA ARG A 15 8.87 0.48 1.79
C ARG A 15 9.21 -0.32 3.04
N ASP A 16 8.73 0.13 4.19
CA ASP A 16 8.97 -0.53 5.47
C ASP A 16 7.93 -1.63 5.70
N LEU A 17 8.40 -2.84 5.98
CA LEU A 17 7.53 -4.01 6.10
C LEU A 17 6.51 -3.87 7.23
N GLN A 18 6.92 -3.35 8.39
CA GLN A 18 6.02 -3.16 9.53
C GLN A 18 4.95 -2.14 9.21
N ASN A 19 5.32 -1.04 8.55
CA ASN A 19 4.37 -0.03 8.09
C ASN A 19 3.39 -0.58 7.04
N VAL A 20 3.86 -1.39 6.08
CA VAL A 20 2.99 -2.02 5.08
C VAL A 20 1.93 -2.91 5.75
N CYS A 21 2.34 -3.77 6.69
CA CYS A 21 1.41 -4.63 7.41
C CYS A 21 0.39 -3.82 8.23
N ALA A 22 0.84 -2.84 9.01
CA ALA A 22 -0.04 -2.01 9.83
C ALA A 22 -1.03 -1.19 8.98
N VAL A 23 -0.60 -0.68 7.82
CA VAL A 23 -1.47 0.03 6.89
C VAL A 23 -2.48 -0.92 6.23
N ALA A 24 -2.07 -2.14 5.90
CA ALA A 24 -2.96 -3.12 5.31
C ALA A 24 -4.11 -3.52 6.23
N GLU A 25 -3.89 -3.55 7.55
CA GLU A 25 -4.94 -3.78 8.55
C GLU A 25 -6.06 -2.72 8.51
N LEU A 26 -5.74 -1.51 8.05
CA LEU A 26 -6.71 -0.43 7.87
C LEU A 26 -7.53 -0.55 6.57
N GLN A 27 -7.26 -1.56 5.74
CA GLN A 27 -7.98 -1.88 4.51
C GLN A 27 -8.12 -0.70 3.52
N PRO A 28 -7.03 -0.01 3.14
CA PRO A 28 -7.09 0.94 2.03
C PRO A 28 -7.41 0.20 0.73
N ASN A 29 -8.05 0.87 -0.23
CA ASN A 29 -8.35 0.23 -1.52
C ASN A 29 -7.08 -0.11 -2.31
N TYR A 30 -6.04 0.71 -2.16
CA TYR A 30 -4.78 0.52 -2.88
C TYR A 30 -3.57 0.86 -2.03
N MET A 31 -2.50 0.11 -2.28
CA MET A 31 -1.18 0.28 -1.69
C MET A 31 -0.15 0.39 -2.81
N GLY A 32 0.73 1.39 -2.74
CA GLY A 32 1.70 1.71 -3.79
C GLY A 32 3.13 1.46 -3.36
N PHE A 33 3.86 0.70 -4.18
CA PHE A 33 5.29 0.41 -4.02
C PHE A 33 6.06 1.04 -5.17
N ILE A 34 7.17 1.70 -4.88
CA ILE A 34 7.92 2.47 -5.89
C ILE A 34 9.15 1.69 -6.31
N PHE A 35 9.22 1.32 -7.59
CA PHE A 35 10.34 0.60 -8.21
C PHE A 35 11.30 1.52 -8.99
N TYR A 36 11.11 2.83 -8.90
CA TYR A 36 12.04 3.80 -9.48
C TYR A 36 13.22 4.03 -8.53
N LYS A 37 14.43 3.64 -8.99
CA LYS A 37 15.67 3.65 -8.21
C LYS A 37 16.05 4.99 -7.59
N ASP A 38 15.74 6.11 -8.26
CA ASP A 38 16.13 7.44 -7.77
C ASP A 38 15.07 8.01 -6.78
N SER A 39 13.99 7.27 -6.52
CA SER A 39 13.03 7.65 -5.49
C SER A 39 13.57 7.34 -4.10
N PRO A 40 13.43 8.26 -3.11
CA PRO A 40 13.77 7.95 -1.71
C PRO A 40 12.89 6.84 -1.12
N ARG A 41 11.77 6.51 -1.78
CA ARG A 41 10.82 5.47 -1.40
C ARG A 41 10.98 4.19 -2.24
N PHE A 42 12.12 4.03 -2.90
CA PHE A 42 12.46 2.84 -3.64
C PHE A 42 12.43 1.59 -2.74
N VAL A 43 11.70 0.56 -3.15
CA VAL A 43 11.52 -0.66 -2.35
C VAL A 43 12.64 -1.69 -2.51
N GLY A 44 13.54 -1.49 -3.47
CA GLY A 44 14.61 -2.44 -3.77
C GLY A 44 14.24 -3.42 -4.89
N ASN A 45 15.25 -4.15 -5.38
CA ASN A 45 15.09 -5.10 -6.50
C ASN A 45 14.46 -6.44 -6.09
N GLN A 46 14.48 -6.75 -4.79
CA GLN A 46 14.00 -8.03 -4.22
C GLN A 46 12.77 -7.81 -3.34
N PHE A 47 12.02 -6.73 -3.58
CA PHE A 47 10.81 -6.45 -2.80
C PHE A 47 9.74 -7.49 -3.14
N GLU A 48 9.27 -8.17 -2.10
CA GLU A 48 8.11 -9.06 -2.16
C GLU A 48 7.00 -8.51 -1.27
N VAL A 49 5.78 -8.55 -1.80
CA VAL A 49 4.59 -8.18 -1.02
C VAL A 49 4.35 -9.25 0.04
N PRO A 50 4.03 -8.89 1.30
CA PRO A 50 3.80 -9.87 2.36
C PRO A 50 2.69 -10.85 1.96
N ALA A 51 2.92 -12.16 2.12
CA ALA A 51 1.94 -13.19 1.78
C ALA A 51 0.69 -13.17 2.69
N ASN A 52 0.80 -12.59 3.88
CA ASN A 52 -0.25 -12.58 4.92
C ASN A 52 -0.96 -11.23 5.04
N LEU A 53 -1.10 -10.49 3.93
CA LEU A 53 -1.94 -9.29 3.96
C LEU A 53 -3.40 -9.69 4.18
N PRO A 54 -4.14 -8.94 5.01
CA PRO A 54 -5.57 -9.18 5.19
C PRO A 54 -6.27 -9.13 3.82
N THR A 55 -7.00 -10.19 3.51
CA THR A 55 -7.85 -10.21 2.31
C THR A 55 -9.09 -9.39 2.62
N ALA A 56 -9.43 -8.47 1.72
CA ALA A 56 -10.67 -7.69 1.80
C ALA A 56 -11.90 -8.57 1.61
#